data_AF-Q4DLT8-F1
#
_entry.id   AF-Q4DLT8-F1
#
_cell.length_a   1.000
_cell.length_b   1.000
_cell.length_c   1.000
_cell.angle_alpha   90.00
_cell.angle_beta   90.00
_cell.angle_gamma   90.00
#
_symmetry.space_group_name_H-M   'P 1'
#
loop_
_entity.id
_entity.type
_entity.pdbx_description
1 polymer ?
#
loop_
_entity_poly.entity_id
_entity_poly.type
_entity_poly.pdbx_seq_one_letter_code
_entity_poly.pdbx_strand_id
1 'polypeptide(L)'
;MNPLPFQYINFFIFLFSFFFFFFGLTLSGLSERISHTSHGERRREETRGHPSFLFIILLICAPHVLMIVRRLRCASILLPGNDTLRRRRRAGLRHGSSVMNAFALTAADREHGSLHDNKGGLSPHDTQPADDIYGSRHEESSETMLPFTDGAYCGGDEAEGGQHCVVEGKRSVGEKDETQSLRLSARTLRDAAEREIKAEIERDSRDGVAAIPPLPPCGWKVQHPAGSNYFVMTRTLRGGAKSAEQQTRRYQSVHDVFLKALKENQRQKVLRDTKRREEKEEEQQQGIQGQMQEQARNVMDDIASSSSLQSRGSFKKMVVDYTGQDQHRAVLREMTASNDAEHVDRMDVCLTVFAPFRVYDPSFHDPTVNICEWSSFDVLVRKKMAAEKQGSRGRTNNALNSLAHLVHDRALCMFVRLASVNSEMRIRFIQFLSINEAQALEEHACFGRGEPGFLELMRRRRQMRARTRPFRSLRRYDEPLTLLHEAPDTQDASSTSPLAIGSQQGSRGSAYELLTECFDSTGEYSRTLCYSGPYLSELSKEMMGALQDYLQGDLALSQELCEYVCQMQFFLEQEEYMAWLGRLRHVATVASERSHK
;
A
#
# COMPACT_ATOMS: atom_id res chain seq x y z
N MET A 1 -42.39 -8.40 18.09
CA MET A 1 -41.78 -7.07 18.26
C MET A 1 -40.29 -7.18 17.92
N ASN A 2 -39.89 -6.71 16.74
CA ASN A 2 -38.47 -6.66 16.33
C ASN A 2 -37.95 -5.25 16.59
N PRO A 3 -36.78 -5.08 17.24
CA PRO A 3 -36.22 -3.77 17.50
C PRO A 3 -35.73 -3.17 16.18
N LEU A 4 -36.15 -1.94 15.88
CA LEU A 4 -35.62 -1.16 14.77
C LEU A 4 -34.13 -0.84 15.02
N PRO A 5 -33.30 -0.83 13.97
CA PRO A 5 -31.85 -0.69 14.12
C PRO A 5 -31.47 0.74 14.52
N PHE A 6 -30.63 0.83 15.55
CA PHE A 6 -29.97 2.01 16.13
C PHE A 6 -29.19 2.92 15.15
N GLN A 7 -29.25 2.69 13.84
CA GLN A 7 -28.45 3.41 12.83
C GLN A 7 -28.97 4.82 12.51
N TYR A 8 -30.25 5.13 12.75
CA TYR A 8 -30.80 6.46 12.45
C TYR A 8 -30.47 7.54 13.50
N ILE A 9 -30.21 7.14 14.75
CA ILE A 9 -29.93 8.08 15.85
C ILE A 9 -28.49 8.65 15.72
N ASN A 10 -27.51 7.81 15.33
CA ASN A 10 -26.15 8.27 15.09
C ASN A 10 -26.04 9.20 13.87
N PHE A 11 -26.87 9.00 12.86
CA PHE A 11 -26.94 9.88 11.69
C PHE A 11 -27.47 11.28 12.05
N PHE A 12 -28.50 11.36 12.89
CA PHE A 12 -29.05 12.63 13.36
C PHE A 12 -28.10 13.41 14.28
N ILE A 13 -27.37 12.72 15.17
CA ILE A 13 -26.37 13.36 16.04
C ILE A 13 -25.19 13.90 15.21
N PHE A 14 -24.73 13.17 14.19
CA PHE A 14 -23.67 13.62 13.30
C PHE A 14 -24.07 14.86 12.47
N LEU A 15 -25.30 14.88 11.96
CA LEU A 15 -25.87 16.04 11.25
C LEU A 15 -25.99 17.28 12.13
N PHE A 16 -26.39 17.11 13.40
CA PHE A 16 -26.50 18.22 14.35
C PHE A 16 -25.13 18.80 14.72
N SER A 17 -24.12 17.96 14.98
CA SER A 17 -22.75 18.42 15.27
C SER A 17 -22.08 19.08 14.06
N PHE A 18 -22.35 18.60 12.85
CA PHE A 18 -21.83 19.20 11.61
C PHE A 18 -22.42 20.58 11.33
N PHE A 19 -23.72 20.77 11.60
CA PHE A 19 -24.39 22.07 11.45
C PHE A 19 -23.82 23.12 12.41
N PHE A 20 -23.58 22.77 13.68
CA PHE A 20 -23.01 23.70 14.67
C PHE A 20 -21.54 24.05 14.39
N PHE A 21 -20.75 23.13 13.83
CA PHE A 21 -19.36 23.40 13.46
C PHE A 21 -19.25 24.41 12.29
N PHE A 22 -20.10 24.28 11.27
CA PHE A 22 -20.11 25.20 10.13
C PHE A 22 -20.77 26.55 10.43
N PHE A 23 -21.81 26.59 11.28
CA PHE A 23 -22.37 27.86 11.74
C PHE A 23 -21.39 28.62 12.66
N GLY A 24 -20.59 27.92 13.46
CA GLY A 24 -19.52 28.54 14.27
C GLY A 24 -18.39 29.13 13.42
N LEU A 25 -17.93 28.42 12.39
CA LEU A 25 -16.85 28.87 11.50
C LEU A 25 -17.24 30.02 10.57
N THR A 26 -18.51 30.09 10.15
CA THR A 26 -19.01 31.21 9.33
C THR A 26 -19.29 32.48 10.15
N LEU A 27 -19.54 32.36 11.45
CA LEU A 27 -19.70 33.51 12.36
C LEU A 27 -18.37 34.03 12.96
N SER A 28 -17.32 33.22 13.03
CA SER A 28 -15.99 33.66 13.51
C SER A 28 -15.12 34.35 12.43
N GLY A 29 -15.53 34.35 11.16
CA GLY A 29 -14.77 34.97 10.05
C GLY A 29 -15.13 36.43 9.73
N LEU A 30 -16.03 37.06 10.49
CA LEU A 30 -16.67 38.33 10.13
C LEU A 30 -16.54 39.46 11.19
N SER A 31 -15.66 39.29 12.18
CA SER A 31 -15.49 40.28 13.26
C SER A 31 -14.01 40.51 13.60
N GLU A 32 -13.30 41.32 12.79
CA GLU A 32 -12.16 42.15 13.24
C GLU A 32 -11.64 43.05 12.09
N ARG A 33 -12.31 44.19 11.88
CA ARG A 33 -11.76 45.41 11.30
C ARG A 33 -12.30 46.58 12.13
N ILE A 34 -11.53 47.67 12.22
CA ILE A 34 -11.71 48.90 13.06
C ILE A 34 -10.81 48.74 14.32
N SER A 35 -9.66 49.41 14.52
CA SER A 35 -9.33 50.84 14.32
C SER A 35 -7.83 51.19 14.53
N HIS A 36 -7.42 52.37 14.00
CA HIS A 36 -6.36 53.32 14.43
C HIS A 36 -4.86 52.95 14.22
N THR A 37 -4.12 53.47 13.21
CA THR A 37 -3.61 54.83 12.84
C THR A 37 -2.31 55.28 13.55
N SER A 38 -1.36 55.82 12.73
CA SER A 38 -0.18 56.69 13.03
C SER A 38 1.20 56.00 12.85
N HIS A 39 2.24 56.49 12.17
CA HIS A 39 2.53 57.63 11.27
C HIS A 39 4.00 57.49 10.76
N GLY A 40 4.34 57.87 9.51
CA GLY A 40 5.71 58.19 9.06
C GLY A 40 6.17 57.47 7.76
N GLU A 41 5.98 58.07 6.57
CA GLU A 41 6.99 58.75 5.71
C GLU A 41 8.22 57.88 5.36
N ARG A 42 8.70 57.68 4.11
CA ARG A 42 8.68 58.50 2.88
C ARG A 42 9.27 57.73 1.67
N ARG A 43 8.84 58.14 0.46
CA ARG A 43 9.43 58.01 -0.91
C ARG A 43 9.30 56.65 -1.63
N ARG A 44 8.37 56.52 -2.61
CA ARG A 44 8.40 56.91 -4.04
C ARG A 44 9.48 56.20 -4.88
N GLU A 45 9.05 55.18 -5.63
CA GLU A 45 9.31 55.10 -7.08
C GLU A 45 8.31 54.14 -7.76
N GLU A 46 7.76 54.61 -8.88
CA GLU A 46 6.73 53.99 -9.71
C GLU A 46 7.35 52.95 -10.64
N THR A 47 6.83 51.73 -10.71
CA THR A 47 6.83 50.94 -11.95
C THR A 47 5.56 50.12 -12.07
N ARG A 48 4.83 50.40 -13.16
CA ARG A 48 3.68 49.65 -13.68
C ARG A 48 4.13 48.24 -14.06
N GLY A 49 3.45 47.21 -13.55
CA GLY A 49 3.66 45.81 -13.93
C GLY A 49 2.33 45.07 -14.13
N HIS A 50 2.08 44.66 -15.37
CA HIS A 50 0.82 44.14 -15.91
C HIS A 50 0.28 42.82 -15.30
N PRO A 51 -1.04 42.61 -15.31
CA PRO A 51 -1.67 41.33 -14.99
C PRO A 51 -1.59 40.39 -16.20
N SER A 52 -0.42 39.82 -16.46
CA SER A 52 -0.23 38.87 -17.59
C SER A 52 0.35 37.53 -17.17
N PHE A 53 0.83 37.41 -15.92
CA PHE A 53 1.44 36.17 -15.42
C PHE A 53 0.42 35.13 -14.90
N LEU A 54 -0.77 35.56 -14.50
CA LEU A 54 -1.83 34.65 -14.03
C LEU A 54 -2.51 33.87 -15.18
N PHE A 55 -2.50 34.40 -16.40
CA PHE A 55 -3.07 33.72 -17.57
C PHE A 55 -2.16 32.59 -18.10
N ILE A 56 -0.84 32.70 -17.91
CA ILE A 56 0.13 31.69 -18.35
C ILE A 56 0.14 30.48 -17.41
N ILE A 57 -0.03 30.70 -16.11
CA ILE A 57 -0.16 29.61 -15.11
C ILE A 57 -1.50 28.85 -15.31
N LEU A 58 -2.57 29.54 -15.71
CA LEU A 58 -3.86 28.91 -16.06
C LEU A 58 -3.81 28.11 -17.38
N LEU A 59 -2.96 28.49 -18.34
CA LEU A 59 -2.78 27.77 -19.61
C LEU A 59 -1.87 26.53 -19.49
N ILE A 60 -0.95 26.51 -18.52
CA ILE A 60 -0.07 25.35 -18.26
C ILE A 60 -0.79 24.28 -17.41
N CYS A 61 -1.75 24.66 -16.56
CA CYS A 61 -2.56 23.73 -15.75
C CYS A 61 -3.84 23.21 -16.44
N ALA A 62 -4.22 23.77 -17.59
CA ALA A 62 -5.42 23.39 -18.34
C ALA A 62 -5.46 21.95 -18.93
N PRO A 63 -4.36 21.29 -19.35
CA PRO A 63 -4.48 19.97 -19.98
C PRO A 63 -4.86 18.84 -19.00
N HIS A 64 -4.61 19.00 -17.70
CA HIS A 64 -4.95 18.00 -16.69
C HIS A 64 -6.42 18.04 -16.26
N VAL A 65 -7.02 19.23 -16.21
CA VAL A 65 -8.46 19.39 -15.90
C VAL A 65 -9.34 19.05 -17.11
N LEU A 66 -8.85 19.27 -18.33
CA LEU A 66 -9.59 18.99 -19.57
C LEU A 66 -9.71 17.49 -19.89
N MET A 67 -8.79 16.65 -19.40
CA MET A 67 -8.87 15.18 -19.55
C MET A 67 -9.95 14.55 -18.66
N ILE A 68 -10.07 15.01 -17.41
CA ILE A 68 -11.05 14.51 -16.44
C ILE A 68 -12.48 14.92 -16.86
N VAL A 69 -12.64 16.13 -17.41
CA VAL A 69 -13.94 16.62 -17.92
C VAL A 69 -14.32 16.02 -19.29
N ARG A 70 -13.36 15.63 -20.13
CA ARG A 70 -13.64 15.02 -21.45
C ARG A 70 -14.08 13.57 -21.37
N ARG A 71 -13.58 12.74 -20.44
CA ARG A 71 -14.09 11.37 -20.26
C ARG A 71 -15.49 11.32 -19.62
N LEU A 72 -15.89 12.31 -18.82
CA LEU A 72 -17.27 12.44 -18.30
C LEU A 72 -18.29 12.90 -19.35
N ARG A 73 -17.87 13.56 -20.45
CA ARG A 73 -18.75 13.96 -21.56
C ARG A 73 -18.77 13.01 -22.76
N CYS A 74 -17.82 12.08 -22.87
CA CYS A 74 -17.77 11.10 -23.97
C CYS A 74 -18.62 9.84 -23.74
N ALA A 75 -19.27 9.70 -22.58
CA ALA A 75 -20.24 8.63 -22.31
C ALA A 75 -21.68 8.92 -22.82
N SER A 76 -21.89 9.98 -23.61
CA SER A 76 -23.24 10.43 -23.99
C SER A 76 -23.43 10.70 -25.49
N ILE A 77 -22.54 10.24 -26.37
CA ILE A 77 -22.65 10.51 -27.82
C ILE A 77 -22.43 9.22 -28.63
N LEU A 78 -23.41 8.32 -28.67
CA LEU A 78 -23.57 7.35 -29.76
C LEU A 78 -25.06 7.00 -29.98
N LEU A 79 -25.55 7.52 -31.10
CA LEU A 79 -26.68 7.15 -31.98
C LEU A 79 -28.15 7.12 -31.49
N PRO A 80 -29.07 7.77 -32.25
CA PRO A 80 -30.51 7.54 -32.15
C PRO A 80 -30.88 6.31 -33.00
N GLY A 81 -31.62 5.34 -32.44
CA GLY A 81 -32.10 4.21 -33.22
C GLY A 81 -32.85 3.16 -32.40
N ASN A 82 -34.14 3.04 -32.69
CA ASN A 82 -35.09 1.99 -32.26
C ASN A 82 -35.63 2.08 -30.83
N ASP A 83 -36.43 3.13 -30.60
CA ASP A 83 -37.61 3.08 -29.75
C ASP A 83 -38.66 2.16 -30.40
N THR A 84 -38.75 0.91 -29.94
CA THR A 84 -39.93 0.03 -29.91
C THR A 84 -39.43 -1.38 -29.59
N LEU A 85 -39.66 -1.88 -28.35
CA LEU A 85 -39.56 -3.30 -27.88
C LEU A 85 -38.92 -3.50 -26.48
N ARG A 86 -39.08 -2.57 -25.52
CA ARG A 86 -38.75 -2.84 -24.10
C ARG A 86 -39.83 -2.34 -23.12
N ARG A 87 -41.07 -2.75 -23.36
CA ARG A 87 -42.17 -2.77 -22.36
C ARG A 87 -42.85 -4.14 -22.39
N ARG A 88 -42.25 -5.14 -21.76
CA ARG A 88 -42.90 -6.36 -21.24
C ARG A 88 -41.85 -7.27 -20.58
N ARG A 89 -42.20 -7.79 -19.40
CA ARG A 89 -41.51 -8.85 -18.61
C ARG A 89 -40.44 -8.41 -17.62
N ARG A 90 -40.89 -7.89 -16.46
CA ARG A 90 -40.38 -8.31 -15.14
C ARG A 90 -41.57 -8.37 -14.17
N ALA A 91 -42.21 -9.53 -14.10
CA ALA A 91 -43.06 -9.95 -12.99
C ALA A 91 -43.13 -11.48 -13.00
N GLY A 92 -42.80 -12.09 -11.86
CA GLY A 92 -43.14 -13.47 -11.51
C GLY A 92 -42.15 -14.56 -11.96
N LEU A 93 -41.37 -15.07 -11.01
CA LEU A 93 -41.33 -16.51 -10.68
C LEU A 93 -40.33 -16.75 -9.52
N ARG A 94 -40.88 -16.79 -8.30
CA ARG A 94 -40.36 -17.53 -7.15
C ARG A 94 -41.12 -18.85 -7.06
N HIS A 95 -40.47 -19.87 -6.46
CA HIS A 95 -40.84 -21.29 -6.33
C HIS A 95 -40.39 -22.11 -7.55
N GLY A 96 -39.48 -23.07 -7.49
CA GLY A 96 -38.98 -23.86 -6.36
C GLY A 96 -39.23 -25.33 -6.69
N SER A 97 -38.22 -26.05 -7.18
CA SER A 97 -38.06 -27.50 -6.95
C SER A 97 -36.75 -28.02 -7.57
N SER A 98 -35.93 -28.56 -6.67
CA SER A 98 -34.93 -29.62 -6.82
C SER A 98 -34.90 -30.40 -8.15
N VAL A 99 -33.75 -30.37 -8.85
CA VAL A 99 -32.99 -31.59 -9.26
C VAL A 99 -31.51 -31.20 -9.38
N MET A 100 -30.67 -31.69 -8.48
CA MET A 100 -29.22 -31.79 -8.69
C MET A 100 -28.93 -33.00 -9.58
N ASN A 101 -28.12 -32.82 -10.64
CA ASN A 101 -27.01 -33.74 -10.91
C ASN A 101 -26.10 -33.26 -12.06
N ALA A 102 -24.80 -33.33 -11.75
CA ALA A 102 -23.67 -33.70 -12.60
C ALA A 102 -23.34 -32.85 -13.84
N PHE A 103 -22.23 -32.11 -13.77
CA PHE A 103 -21.15 -32.16 -14.76
C PHE A 103 -19.84 -31.63 -14.12
N ALA A 104 -19.00 -32.54 -13.65
CA ALA A 104 -17.59 -32.30 -13.35
C ALA A 104 -16.79 -33.62 -13.50
N LEU A 105 -16.05 -33.72 -14.61
CA LEU A 105 -14.99 -34.70 -14.93
C LEU A 105 -13.95 -33.84 -15.69
N THR A 106 -12.62 -33.94 -15.56
CA THR A 106 -11.71 -34.94 -15.00
C THR A 106 -10.29 -34.36 -15.06
N ALA A 107 -9.48 -34.57 -14.02
CA ALA A 107 -8.02 -34.68 -14.06
C ALA A 107 -7.58 -35.30 -12.72
N ALA A 108 -7.31 -36.63 -12.68
CA ALA A 108 -5.97 -37.25 -12.55
C ALA A 108 -5.17 -36.67 -11.36
N ASP A 109 -4.76 -37.43 -10.34
CA ASP A 109 -3.92 -38.63 -10.43
C ASP A 109 -3.94 -39.47 -9.12
N ARG A 110 -3.42 -40.68 -9.21
CA ARG A 110 -3.36 -41.79 -8.22
C ARG A 110 -2.51 -41.50 -6.97
N GLU A 111 -2.87 -42.12 -5.83
CA GLU A 111 -2.02 -43.07 -5.08
C GLU A 111 -2.77 -43.77 -3.91
N HIS A 112 -2.40 -45.02 -3.65
CA HIS A 112 -3.05 -46.02 -2.77
C HIS A 112 -2.41 -46.13 -1.37
N GLY A 113 -3.17 -46.59 -0.38
CA GLY A 113 -2.69 -47.21 0.88
C GLY A 113 -3.66 -47.01 2.07
N SER A 114 -4.62 -47.93 2.32
CA SER A 114 -4.56 -49.06 3.29
C SER A 114 -4.37 -48.63 4.76
N LEU A 115 -5.43 -48.48 5.57
CA LEU A 115 -6.14 -49.48 6.41
C LEU A 115 -5.43 -49.81 7.75
N HIS A 116 -5.96 -49.29 8.87
CA HIS A 116 -6.09 -50.03 10.14
C HIS A 116 -7.04 -49.34 11.15
N ASP A 117 -7.98 -50.11 11.66
CA ASP A 117 -8.95 -49.81 12.72
C ASP A 117 -8.31 -49.67 14.11
N ASN A 118 -8.91 -48.84 14.98
CA ASN A 118 -9.24 -49.24 16.37
C ASN A 118 -10.18 -48.26 17.11
N LYS A 119 -11.45 -48.66 17.20
CA LYS A 119 -12.26 -48.96 18.41
C LYS A 119 -12.10 -48.12 19.72
N GLY A 120 -13.24 -47.64 20.21
CA GLY A 120 -13.57 -47.40 21.64
C GLY A 120 -13.74 -45.91 22.01
N GLY A 121 -14.77 -45.43 22.69
CA GLY A 121 -15.87 -46.05 23.43
C GLY A 121 -16.87 -44.97 23.91
N LEU A 122 -17.97 -45.45 24.48
CA LEU A 122 -19.25 -44.82 24.80
C LEU A 122 -19.21 -43.71 25.88
N SER A 123 -20.17 -42.76 25.82
CA SER A 123 -21.07 -42.39 26.94
C SER A 123 -21.96 -41.17 26.57
N PRO A 124 -23.30 -41.29 26.56
CA PRO A 124 -24.20 -40.15 26.63
C PRO A 124 -24.83 -40.05 28.03
N HIS A 125 -24.88 -38.84 28.60
CA HIS A 125 -25.70 -38.54 29.77
C HIS A 125 -26.68 -37.42 29.44
N ASP A 126 -27.96 -37.79 29.48
CA ASP A 126 -29.13 -36.93 29.52
C ASP A 126 -29.14 -36.05 30.78
N THR A 127 -29.57 -34.80 30.63
CA THR A 127 -30.27 -34.07 31.71
C THR A 127 -31.18 -33.01 31.09
N GLN A 128 -32.47 -33.14 31.39
CA GLN A 128 -33.59 -32.24 31.09
C GLN A 128 -34.39 -32.12 32.41
N PRO A 129 -35.47 -31.32 32.51
CA PRO A 129 -35.57 -29.85 32.52
C PRO A 129 -36.25 -29.34 33.84
N ALA A 130 -36.35 -28.01 34.03
CA ALA A 130 -37.50 -27.27 34.59
C ALA A 130 -37.06 -25.89 35.09
N ASP A 131 -37.71 -24.82 34.62
CA ASP A 131 -38.52 -23.94 35.48
C ASP A 131 -39.10 -22.76 34.68
N ASP A 132 -40.44 -22.71 34.68
CA ASP A 132 -41.32 -21.59 34.32
C ASP A 132 -41.06 -20.37 35.23
N ILE A 133 -41.47 -19.16 34.78
CA ILE A 133 -42.29 -18.20 35.55
C ILE A 133 -42.45 -16.84 34.80
N TYR A 134 -43.72 -16.53 34.51
CA TYR A 134 -44.42 -15.24 34.48
C TYR A 134 -44.14 -14.12 33.44
N GLY A 135 -45.25 -13.63 32.86
CA GLY A 135 -45.47 -12.19 32.75
C GLY A 135 -46.24 -11.67 31.53
N SER A 136 -47.52 -12.01 31.39
CA SER A 136 -48.46 -11.38 30.43
C SER A 136 -48.85 -9.95 30.85
N ARG A 137 -48.85 -8.99 29.92
CA ARG A 137 -49.79 -7.85 29.96
C ARG A 137 -50.10 -7.32 28.55
N HIS A 138 -51.33 -6.83 28.49
CA HIS A 138 -52.25 -6.69 27.36
C HIS A 138 -52.31 -5.23 26.87
N GLU A 139 -53.11 -5.02 25.82
CA GLU A 139 -53.66 -3.74 25.29
C GLU A 139 -52.78 -2.92 24.33
N GLU A 140 -53.28 -2.27 23.29
CA GLU A 140 -54.46 -2.38 22.41
C GLU A 140 -54.23 -1.34 21.28
N SER A 141 -55.06 -1.40 20.23
CA SER A 141 -55.26 -0.41 19.15
C SER A 141 -54.26 -0.34 17.98
N SER A 142 -54.64 -0.01 16.74
CA SER A 142 -55.87 -0.11 15.93
C SER A 142 -55.47 0.30 14.50
N GLU A 143 -56.06 -0.36 13.50
CA GLU A 143 -56.44 0.14 12.15
C GLU A 143 -55.33 0.64 11.19
N THR A 144 -55.17 0.14 9.95
CA THR A 144 -56.07 0.33 8.78
C THR A 144 -55.50 -0.54 7.61
N MET A 145 -56.11 -1.64 7.12
CA MET A 145 -57.09 -1.82 6.00
C MET A 145 -56.70 -1.10 4.68
N LEU A 146 -56.57 -1.68 3.45
CA LEU A 146 -57.37 -2.60 2.60
C LEU A 146 -56.49 -3.10 1.38
N PRO A 147 -56.99 -3.80 0.33
CA PRO A 147 -57.51 -5.18 0.29
C PRO A 147 -56.88 -6.05 -0.84
N PHE A 148 -56.86 -7.38 -0.67
CA PHE A 148 -56.65 -8.35 -1.75
C PHE A 148 -58.00 -8.89 -2.22
N THR A 149 -58.23 -8.93 -3.53
CA THR A 149 -59.40 -9.54 -4.17
C THR A 149 -59.16 -11.01 -4.51
N ASP A 150 -60.10 -11.81 -4.06
CA ASP A 150 -60.29 -13.25 -4.23
C ASP A 150 -60.79 -13.66 -5.62
N GLY A 151 -60.56 -14.95 -5.94
CA GLY A 151 -61.62 -15.84 -6.42
C GLY A 151 -61.73 -16.10 -7.92
N ALA A 152 -61.33 -17.31 -8.35
CA ALA A 152 -62.26 -18.29 -8.93
C ALA A 152 -61.55 -19.62 -9.25
N TYR A 153 -61.92 -20.65 -8.48
CA TYR A 153 -61.66 -22.07 -8.68
C TYR A 153 -62.71 -22.68 -9.64
N CYS A 154 -62.29 -23.61 -10.49
CA CYS A 154 -63.01 -24.78 -11.05
C CYS A 154 -61.97 -25.48 -11.95
N GLY A 155 -61.45 -26.68 -11.69
CA GLY A 155 -62.14 -27.92 -11.37
C GLY A 155 -62.23 -28.76 -12.65
N GLY A 156 -61.61 -29.95 -12.69
CA GLY A 156 -61.88 -30.94 -13.75
C GLY A 156 -60.70 -31.78 -14.22
N ASP A 157 -60.56 -32.93 -13.57
CA ASP A 157 -60.29 -34.25 -14.13
C ASP A 157 -58.88 -34.66 -14.58
N GLU A 158 -58.32 -35.50 -13.71
CA GLU A 158 -57.26 -36.47 -13.93
C GLU A 158 -57.68 -37.52 -14.97
N ALA A 159 -56.80 -37.79 -15.93
CA ALA A 159 -56.81 -39.03 -16.69
C ALA A 159 -55.37 -39.51 -16.85
N GLU A 160 -55.01 -40.50 -16.05
CA GLU A 160 -53.81 -41.31 -16.17
C GLU A 160 -53.77 -41.98 -17.55
N GLY A 161 -52.80 -41.59 -18.36
CA GLY A 161 -52.54 -42.17 -19.68
C GLY A 161 -51.05 -42.39 -19.84
N GLY A 162 -50.54 -43.49 -19.29
CA GLY A 162 -49.17 -43.96 -19.49
C GLY A 162 -48.92 -44.30 -20.96
N GLN A 163 -48.42 -43.33 -21.73
CA GLN A 163 -47.85 -43.56 -23.05
C GLN A 163 -46.35 -43.34 -23.01
N HIS A 164 -45.66 -44.46 -23.12
CA HIS A 164 -44.24 -44.61 -23.30
C HIS A 164 -43.84 -43.99 -24.66
N CYS A 165 -43.65 -42.67 -24.70
CA CYS A 165 -43.12 -41.98 -25.87
C CYS A 165 -41.64 -42.31 -26.05
N VAL A 166 -41.37 -43.31 -26.89
CA VAL A 166 -40.08 -43.47 -27.55
C VAL A 166 -39.93 -42.28 -28.52
N VAL A 167 -39.38 -41.18 -28.01
CA VAL A 167 -39.01 -40.02 -28.84
C VAL A 167 -37.72 -40.38 -29.59
N GLU A 168 -37.86 -41.02 -30.75
CA GLU A 168 -36.79 -41.11 -31.74
C GLU A 168 -36.49 -39.72 -32.31
N GLY A 169 -35.66 -38.97 -31.60
CA GLY A 169 -34.35 -38.57 -32.10
C GLY A 169 -34.23 -37.77 -33.41
N LYS A 170 -35.13 -36.84 -33.76
CA LYS A 170 -34.78 -35.75 -34.71
C LYS A 170 -33.87 -34.70 -34.02
N ARG A 171 -32.65 -35.09 -33.64
CA ARG A 171 -31.67 -34.25 -32.94
C ARG A 171 -30.63 -33.53 -33.83
N SER A 172 -30.70 -33.60 -35.16
CA SER A 172 -29.50 -33.34 -35.98
C SER A 172 -29.38 -31.99 -36.70
N VAL A 173 -30.38 -31.09 -36.64
CA VAL A 173 -30.33 -29.82 -37.40
C VAL A 173 -30.08 -28.59 -36.51
N GLY A 174 -30.77 -28.45 -35.38
CA GLY A 174 -30.63 -27.24 -34.53
C GLY A 174 -29.26 -27.07 -33.86
N GLU A 175 -28.60 -28.16 -33.47
CA GLU A 175 -27.30 -28.10 -32.77
C GLU A 175 -26.17 -27.54 -33.66
N LYS A 176 -26.25 -27.79 -34.97
CA LYS A 176 -25.29 -27.24 -35.93
C LYS A 176 -25.44 -25.72 -36.08
N ASP A 177 -26.67 -25.22 -36.02
CA ASP A 177 -26.94 -23.77 -36.12
C ASP A 177 -26.51 -23.03 -34.85
N GLU A 178 -26.73 -23.62 -33.67
CA GLU A 178 -26.29 -23.04 -32.39
C GLU A 178 -24.77 -22.97 -32.28
N THR A 179 -24.06 -24.05 -32.65
CA THR A 179 -22.59 -24.06 -32.63
C THR A 179 -21.99 -23.08 -33.64
N GLN A 180 -22.59 -22.93 -34.83
CA GLN A 180 -22.18 -21.91 -35.80
C GLN A 180 -22.43 -20.49 -35.27
N SER A 181 -23.59 -20.24 -34.65
CA SER A 181 -23.92 -18.95 -34.03
C SER A 181 -22.94 -18.59 -32.91
N LEU A 182 -22.57 -19.55 -32.05
CA LEU A 182 -21.58 -19.35 -31.00
C LEU A 182 -20.20 -19.01 -31.58
N ARG A 183 -19.76 -19.69 -32.65
CA ARG A 183 -18.49 -19.39 -33.33
C ARG A 183 -18.49 -18.00 -33.94
N LEU A 184 -19.58 -17.62 -34.61
CA LEU A 184 -19.73 -16.28 -35.19
C LEU A 184 -19.65 -15.22 -34.09
N SER A 185 -20.40 -15.40 -32.99
CA SER A 185 -20.37 -14.51 -31.82
C SER A 185 -18.97 -14.40 -31.21
N ALA A 186 -18.26 -15.53 -31.09
CA ALA A 186 -16.89 -15.56 -30.57
C ALA A 186 -15.90 -14.81 -31.48
N ARG A 187 -16.01 -14.96 -32.81
CA ARG A 187 -15.20 -14.19 -33.78
C ARG A 187 -15.48 -12.70 -33.67
N THR A 188 -16.76 -12.31 -33.64
CA THR A 188 -17.17 -10.90 -33.47
C THR A 188 -16.60 -10.30 -32.18
N LEU A 189 -16.65 -11.04 -31.06
CA LEU A 189 -16.10 -10.59 -29.78
C LEU A 189 -14.58 -10.47 -29.83
N ARG A 190 -13.88 -11.43 -30.44
CA ARG A 190 -12.42 -11.39 -30.63
C ARG A 190 -12.01 -10.14 -31.42
N ASP A 191 -12.66 -9.91 -32.56
CA ASP A 191 -12.35 -8.79 -33.45
C ASP A 191 -12.71 -7.45 -32.78
N ALA A 192 -13.74 -7.41 -31.94
CA ALA A 192 -14.08 -6.24 -31.12
C ALA A 192 -13.02 -5.95 -30.06
N ALA A 193 -12.59 -6.97 -29.31
CA ALA A 193 -11.55 -6.82 -28.30
C ALA A 193 -10.21 -6.37 -28.92
N GLU A 194 -9.85 -6.88 -30.11
CA GLU A 194 -8.65 -6.45 -30.83
C GLU A 194 -8.72 -4.99 -31.29
N ARG A 195 -9.87 -4.55 -31.81
CA ARG A 195 -10.08 -3.14 -32.15
C ARG A 195 -9.98 -2.24 -30.93
N GLU A 196 -10.52 -2.66 -29.79
CA GLU A 196 -10.44 -1.87 -28.56
C GLU A 196 -9.01 -1.79 -28.04
N ILE A 197 -8.27 -2.89 -28.02
CA ILE A 197 -6.83 -2.90 -27.66
C ILE A 197 -6.06 -1.92 -28.53
N LYS A 198 -6.29 -1.94 -29.85
CA LYS A 198 -5.61 -1.02 -30.78
C LYS A 198 -5.98 0.44 -30.49
N ALA A 199 -7.28 0.71 -30.25
CA ALA A 199 -7.76 2.05 -29.95
C ALA A 199 -7.20 2.59 -28.64
N GLU A 200 -7.08 1.77 -27.59
CA GLU A 200 -6.48 2.16 -26.32
C GLU A 200 -4.97 2.45 -26.45
N ILE A 201 -4.22 1.60 -27.15
CA ILE A 201 -2.79 1.85 -27.40
C ILE A 201 -2.60 3.18 -28.15
N GLU A 202 -3.43 3.46 -29.16
CA GLU A 202 -3.37 4.71 -29.90
C GLU A 202 -3.71 5.93 -29.02
N ARG A 203 -4.71 5.82 -28.14
CA ARG A 203 -5.10 6.87 -27.18
C ARG A 203 -3.97 7.21 -26.20
N ASP A 204 -3.27 6.20 -25.71
CA ASP A 204 -2.22 6.36 -24.69
C ASP A 204 -0.82 6.62 -25.30
N SER A 205 -0.65 6.38 -26.60
CA SER A 205 0.60 6.65 -27.30
C SER A 205 0.74 8.11 -27.70
N ARG A 206 1.95 8.67 -27.56
CA ARG A 206 2.32 9.98 -28.07
C ARG A 206 3.60 9.85 -28.88
N ASP A 207 3.54 10.25 -30.15
CA ASP A 207 4.68 10.19 -31.09
C ASP A 207 5.29 8.76 -31.21
N GLY A 208 4.43 7.73 -31.11
CA GLY A 208 4.84 6.31 -31.15
C GLY A 208 5.45 5.78 -29.85
N VAL A 209 5.57 6.60 -28.81
CA VAL A 209 6.02 6.20 -27.48
C VAL A 209 4.80 5.90 -26.63
N ALA A 210 4.81 4.76 -25.93
CA ALA A 210 3.74 4.39 -24.99
C ALA A 210 3.69 5.36 -23.80
N ALA A 211 2.53 5.44 -23.13
CA ALA A 211 2.37 6.22 -21.90
C ALA A 211 3.44 5.85 -20.87
N ILE A 212 4.19 6.86 -20.41
CA ILE A 212 5.23 6.69 -19.40
C ILE A 212 4.53 6.62 -18.03
N PRO A 213 4.82 5.60 -17.20
CA PRO A 213 4.25 5.53 -15.85
C PRO A 213 4.67 6.75 -15.01
N PRO A 214 3.82 7.20 -14.06
CA PRO A 214 4.23 8.26 -13.13
C PRO A 214 5.45 7.81 -12.32
N LEU A 215 6.36 8.74 -12.04
CA LEU A 215 7.59 8.45 -11.32
C LEU A 215 7.34 8.46 -9.80
N PRO A 216 7.73 7.42 -9.05
CA PRO A 216 7.62 7.44 -7.60
C PRO A 216 8.55 8.47 -6.96
N PRO A 217 8.23 8.97 -5.75
CA PRO A 217 9.15 9.79 -4.99
C PRO A 217 10.47 9.03 -4.68
N CYS A 218 11.53 9.78 -4.40
CA CYS A 218 12.89 9.23 -4.21
C CYS A 218 12.94 8.10 -3.16
N GLY A 219 13.59 7.00 -3.51
CA GLY A 219 13.83 5.85 -2.63
C GLY A 219 12.62 4.92 -2.41
N TRP A 220 11.51 5.13 -3.12
CA TRP A 220 10.38 4.20 -3.10
C TRP A 220 10.52 3.12 -4.18
N LYS A 221 10.24 1.87 -3.78
CA LYS A 221 10.19 0.70 -4.67
C LYS A 221 8.76 0.26 -4.84
N VAL A 222 8.25 0.16 -6.06
CA VAL A 222 6.82 0.00 -6.37
C VAL A 222 6.61 -1.31 -7.11
N GLN A 223 5.69 -2.13 -6.62
CA GLN A 223 5.43 -3.46 -7.12
C GLN A 223 3.95 -3.70 -7.35
N HIS A 224 3.62 -4.22 -8.53
CA HIS A 224 2.27 -4.54 -8.94
C HIS A 224 2.20 -5.99 -9.43
N PRO A 225 1.56 -6.90 -8.66
CA PRO A 225 1.29 -8.24 -9.13
C PRO A 225 0.31 -8.21 -10.31
N ALA A 226 0.65 -8.81 -11.45
CA ALA A 226 -0.21 -8.77 -12.62
C ALA A 226 -1.56 -9.48 -12.35
N GLY A 227 -2.66 -8.85 -12.74
CA GLY A 227 -4.01 -9.34 -12.47
C GLY A 227 -4.50 -9.08 -11.04
N SER A 228 -3.80 -8.22 -10.28
CA SER A 228 -4.25 -7.77 -8.98
C SER A 228 -5.00 -6.43 -9.08
N ASN A 229 -5.63 -6.01 -7.98
CA ASN A 229 -6.34 -4.74 -7.86
C ASN A 229 -5.66 -3.81 -6.85
N TYR A 230 -4.34 -3.92 -6.72
CA TYR A 230 -3.55 -3.15 -5.78
C TYR A 230 -2.08 -3.10 -6.21
N PHE A 231 -1.35 -2.11 -5.73
CA PHE A 231 0.11 -2.16 -5.74
C PHE A 231 0.65 -1.95 -4.32
N VAL A 232 1.88 -2.40 -4.11
CA VAL A 232 2.63 -2.25 -2.87
C VAL A 232 3.87 -1.44 -3.16
N MET A 233 4.12 -0.41 -2.37
CA MET A 233 5.38 0.31 -2.42
C MET A 233 6.08 0.32 -1.06
N THR A 234 7.40 0.26 -1.09
CA THR A 234 8.22 0.16 0.13
C THR A 234 9.34 1.18 0.13
N ARG A 235 9.68 1.64 1.34
CA ARG A 235 10.82 2.53 1.60
C ARG A 235 11.43 2.18 2.95
N THR A 236 12.75 2.18 3.04
CA THR A 236 13.46 1.97 4.31
C THR A 236 14.29 3.21 4.64
N LEU A 237 13.99 3.84 5.78
CA LEU A 237 14.71 4.98 6.33
C LEU A 237 15.79 4.46 7.30
N ARG A 238 17.03 4.45 6.85
CA ARG A 238 18.18 3.92 7.61
C ARG A 238 18.59 4.89 8.73
N GLY A 239 18.67 4.42 9.98
CA GLY A 239 18.93 5.29 11.14
C GLY A 239 17.70 6.11 11.58
N GLY A 240 16.50 5.62 11.23
CA GLY A 240 15.22 6.20 11.63
C GLY A 240 14.78 7.42 10.81
N ALA A 241 13.84 8.20 11.34
CA ALA A 241 13.28 9.37 10.67
C ALA A 241 14.31 10.45 10.25
N LYS A 242 15.51 10.43 10.84
CA LYS A 242 16.57 11.41 10.50
C LYS A 242 17.10 11.31 9.07
N SER A 243 16.92 10.15 8.43
CA SER A 243 17.29 9.96 7.04
C SER A 243 16.16 10.34 6.06
N ALA A 244 15.03 10.83 6.55
CA ALA A 244 13.95 11.30 5.69
C ALA A 244 14.41 12.50 4.86
N GLU A 245 13.90 12.57 3.63
CA GLU A 245 14.37 13.53 2.62
C GLU A 245 14.32 14.98 3.11
N GLN A 246 13.24 15.39 3.76
CA GLN A 246 13.09 16.75 4.29
C GLN A 246 14.16 17.09 5.32
N GLN A 247 14.55 16.15 6.17
CA GLN A 247 15.60 16.37 7.17
C GLN A 247 17.00 16.42 6.56
N THR A 248 17.20 15.82 5.38
CA THR A 248 18.46 15.86 4.64
C THR A 248 18.62 17.13 3.79
N ARG A 249 17.51 17.77 3.40
CA ARG A 249 17.49 19.05 2.69
C ARG A 249 17.89 20.18 3.65
N ARG A 250 19.20 20.33 3.87
CA ARG A 250 19.77 21.48 4.58
C ARG A 250 20.14 22.54 3.57
N TYR A 251 20.01 23.81 3.96
CA TYR A 251 20.69 24.90 3.25
C TYR A 251 22.18 24.57 3.25
N GLN A 252 22.70 24.11 2.12
CA GLN A 252 24.13 23.95 1.95
C GLN A 252 24.69 25.34 1.72
N SER A 253 25.25 25.92 2.78
CA SER A 253 25.87 27.22 2.65
C SER A 253 27.04 27.14 1.67
N VAL A 254 27.38 28.26 1.02
CA VAL A 254 28.61 28.36 0.23
C VAL A 254 29.82 27.88 1.04
N HIS A 255 29.79 28.11 2.36
CA HIS A 255 30.78 27.60 3.31
C HIS A 255 30.80 26.07 3.40
N ASP A 256 29.66 25.38 3.44
CA ASP A 256 29.60 23.91 3.46
C ASP A 256 30.12 23.30 2.16
N VAL A 257 29.75 23.89 1.03
CA VAL A 257 30.26 23.49 -0.30
C VAL A 257 31.78 23.70 -0.35
N PHE A 258 32.26 24.84 0.15
CA PHE A 258 33.70 25.14 0.25
C PHE A 258 34.43 24.15 1.17
N LEU A 259 33.91 23.87 2.36
CA LEU A 259 34.49 22.89 3.29
C LEU A 259 34.49 21.48 2.71
N LYS A 260 33.43 21.09 1.98
CA LYS A 260 33.36 19.81 1.27
C LYS A 260 34.43 19.74 0.18
N ALA A 261 34.60 20.79 -0.62
CA ALA A 261 35.64 20.88 -1.64
C ALA A 261 37.05 20.85 -1.02
N LEU A 262 37.27 21.51 0.12
CA LEU A 262 38.55 21.52 0.82
C LEU A 262 38.90 20.13 1.37
N LYS A 263 37.91 19.43 1.95
CA LYS A 263 38.07 18.02 2.39
C LYS A 263 38.35 17.08 1.24
N GLU A 264 37.66 17.25 0.12
CA GLU A 264 37.87 16.42 -1.07
C GLU A 264 39.27 16.66 -1.67
N ASN A 265 39.72 17.91 -1.72
CA ASN A 265 41.07 18.26 -2.17
C ASN A 265 42.15 17.68 -1.23
N GLN A 266 41.92 17.71 0.09
CA GLN A 266 42.80 17.03 1.05
C GLN A 266 42.83 15.52 0.84
N ARG A 267 41.68 14.87 0.63
CA ARG A 267 41.61 13.43 0.32
C ARG A 267 42.37 13.09 -0.95
N GLN A 268 42.19 13.88 -2.01
CA GLN A 268 42.94 13.70 -3.26
C GLN A 268 44.43 13.91 -3.07
N LYS A 269 44.86 14.86 -2.24
CA LYS A 269 46.29 15.06 -1.92
C LYS A 269 46.87 13.85 -1.18
N VAL A 270 46.16 13.33 -0.17
CA VAL A 270 46.57 12.11 0.54
C VAL A 270 46.66 10.92 -0.42
N LEU A 271 45.67 10.72 -1.29
CA LEU A 271 45.70 9.67 -2.31
C LEU A 271 46.90 9.81 -3.25
N ARG A 272 47.22 11.03 -3.70
CA ARG A 272 48.41 11.30 -4.54
C ARG A 272 49.72 11.06 -3.80
N ASP A 273 49.79 11.43 -2.52
CA ASP A 273 50.98 11.23 -1.69
C ASP A 273 51.19 9.74 -1.37
N THR A 274 50.11 8.97 -1.12
CA THR A 274 50.17 7.51 -0.99
C THR A 274 50.64 6.88 -2.29
N LYS A 275 50.06 7.25 -3.43
CA LYS A 275 50.48 6.73 -4.75
C LYS A 275 51.96 7.03 -5.04
N ARG A 276 52.44 8.24 -4.71
CA ARG A 276 53.86 8.60 -4.86
C ARG A 276 54.79 7.82 -3.93
N ARG A 277 54.30 7.40 -2.75
CA ARG A 277 55.08 6.54 -1.84
C ARG A 277 55.14 5.12 -2.38
N GLU A 278 54.02 4.58 -2.86
CA GLU A 278 53.96 3.28 -3.52
C GLU A 278 54.90 3.26 -4.75
N GLU A 279 54.84 4.27 -5.62
CA GLU A 279 55.75 4.40 -6.77
C GLU A 279 57.24 4.46 -6.35
N LYS A 280 57.57 5.19 -5.28
CA LYS A 280 58.95 5.25 -4.75
C LYS A 280 59.40 3.95 -4.08
N GLU A 281 58.48 3.24 -3.43
CA GLU A 281 58.75 1.94 -2.82
C GLU A 281 58.95 0.88 -3.92
N GLU A 282 58.20 0.95 -5.02
CA GLU A 282 58.43 0.11 -6.20
C GLU A 282 59.77 0.42 -6.89
N GLU A 283 60.14 1.70 -7.04
CA GLU A 283 61.45 2.10 -7.56
C GLU A 283 62.60 1.65 -6.65
N GLN A 284 62.45 1.77 -5.33
CA GLN A 284 63.45 1.26 -4.38
C GLN A 284 63.52 -0.27 -4.39
N GLN A 285 62.40 -0.97 -4.52
CA GLN A 285 62.41 -2.43 -4.64
C GLN A 285 63.07 -2.89 -5.94
N GLN A 286 62.86 -2.17 -7.05
CA GLN A 286 63.57 -2.46 -8.32
C GLN A 286 65.07 -2.15 -8.22
N GLY A 287 65.45 -1.06 -7.53
CA GLY A 287 66.85 -0.73 -7.27
C GLY A 287 67.55 -1.75 -6.37
N ILE A 288 66.88 -2.20 -5.30
CA ILE A 288 67.39 -3.22 -4.39
C ILE A 288 67.43 -4.59 -5.06
N GLN A 289 66.48 -4.92 -5.95
CA GLN A 289 66.55 -6.17 -6.72
C GLN A 289 67.72 -6.17 -7.71
N GLY A 290 68.07 -5.00 -8.27
CA GLY A 290 69.29 -4.81 -9.06
C GLY A 290 70.58 -5.01 -8.25
N GLN A 291 70.65 -4.51 -7.01
CA GLN A 291 71.84 -4.67 -6.16
C GLN A 291 71.89 -6.03 -5.42
N MET A 292 70.76 -6.62 -5.06
CA MET A 292 70.71 -7.96 -4.46
C MET A 292 71.16 -9.04 -5.45
N GLN A 293 70.97 -8.84 -6.76
CA GLN A 293 71.51 -9.78 -7.74
C GLN A 293 73.05 -9.74 -7.81
N GLU A 294 73.67 -8.63 -7.37
CA GLU A 294 75.13 -8.48 -7.30
C GLU A 294 75.70 -8.86 -5.92
N GLN A 295 74.89 -8.80 -4.85
CA GLN A 295 75.31 -9.12 -3.49
C GLN A 295 74.86 -10.51 -2.98
N ALA A 296 74.05 -11.26 -3.73
CA ALA A 296 73.65 -12.64 -3.42
C ALA A 296 74.79 -13.68 -3.45
N ARG A 297 76.06 -13.25 -3.37
CA ARG A 297 77.22 -14.13 -3.28
C ARG A 297 77.89 -14.17 -1.92
N ASN A 298 77.54 -13.31 -0.97
CA ASN A 298 78.14 -13.34 0.36
C ASN A 298 77.10 -13.19 1.47
N VAL A 299 76.87 -14.30 2.18
CA VAL A 299 76.59 -14.36 3.63
C VAL A 299 75.28 -13.68 4.03
N MET A 300 74.14 -14.38 4.01
CA MET A 300 73.67 -15.37 4.99
C MET A 300 73.81 -14.94 6.46
N ASP A 301 72.63 -14.79 7.06
CA ASP A 301 72.28 -14.85 8.49
C ASP A 301 72.12 -13.53 9.26
N ASP A 302 70.99 -13.52 9.99
CA ASP A 302 70.57 -12.62 11.06
C ASP A 302 69.86 -11.30 10.68
N ILE A 303 68.52 -11.36 10.61
CA ILE A 303 67.58 -10.78 11.60
C ILE A 303 66.17 -10.72 10.97
N ALA A 304 65.33 -11.68 11.34
CA ALA A 304 63.88 -11.61 11.17
C ALA A 304 63.27 -11.01 12.43
N SER A 305 62.94 -9.71 12.45
CA SER A 305 62.07 -9.05 13.44
C SER A 305 61.85 -7.56 13.14
N SER A 306 60.90 -7.21 12.28
CA SER A 306 60.35 -5.84 12.27
C SER A 306 58.88 -5.84 11.84
N SER A 307 58.00 -5.89 12.83
CA SER A 307 56.59 -5.56 12.70
C SER A 307 56.43 -4.07 12.37
N SER A 308 55.94 -3.75 11.17
CA SER A 308 55.68 -2.36 10.75
C SER A 308 54.40 -1.83 11.38
N LEU A 309 54.56 -0.78 12.20
CA LEU A 309 53.48 0.00 12.79
C LEU A 309 52.85 0.91 11.73
N GLN A 310 51.73 0.49 11.15
CA GLN A 310 50.86 1.38 10.38
C GLN A 310 50.11 2.33 11.33
N SER A 311 50.74 3.45 11.71
CA SER A 311 50.03 4.55 12.37
C SER A 311 49.12 5.25 11.35
N ARG A 312 47.87 4.80 11.24
CA ARG A 312 46.82 5.52 10.52
C ARG A 312 46.62 6.89 11.17
N GLY A 313 47.02 7.95 10.47
CA GLY A 313 46.81 9.33 10.91
C GLY A 313 45.32 9.63 11.11
N SER A 314 44.92 9.86 12.36
CA SER A 314 43.58 10.33 12.68
C SER A 314 43.41 11.76 12.17
N PHE A 315 42.51 11.99 11.22
CA PHE A 315 42.17 13.33 10.76
C PHE A 315 41.50 14.12 11.88
N LYS A 316 42.21 15.11 12.44
CA LYS A 316 41.71 16.02 13.46
C LYS A 316 40.64 16.92 12.87
N LYS A 317 39.41 16.86 13.39
CA LYS A 317 38.32 17.75 12.99
C LYS A 317 38.57 19.13 13.61
N MET A 318 38.59 20.18 12.80
CA MET A 318 38.78 21.56 13.27
C MET A 318 37.44 22.29 13.34
N VAL A 319 37.24 23.13 14.36
CA VAL A 319 36.08 24.02 14.53
C VAL A 319 36.57 25.45 14.64
N VAL A 320 35.82 26.39 14.07
CA VAL A 320 36.07 27.82 14.23
C VAL A 320 35.44 28.28 15.54
N ASP A 321 36.27 28.76 16.46
CA ASP A 321 35.87 29.26 17.77
C ASP A 321 36.02 30.78 17.81
N TYR A 322 35.03 31.46 18.40
CA TYR A 322 35.00 32.91 18.62
C TYR A 322 35.07 33.27 20.11
N THR A 323 35.23 32.29 21.01
CA THR A 323 35.22 32.50 22.47
C THR A 323 36.51 33.08 23.04
N GLY A 324 37.48 33.46 22.20
CA GLY A 324 38.69 34.16 22.64
C GLY A 324 38.40 35.59 23.09
N GLN A 325 39.21 36.12 24.02
CA GLN A 325 39.13 37.52 24.47
C GLN A 325 39.25 38.54 23.32
N ASP A 326 39.81 38.14 22.18
CA ASP A 326 39.82 38.93 20.94
C ASP A 326 38.61 38.58 20.07
N GLN A 327 37.47 39.22 20.34
CA GLN A 327 36.17 38.99 19.67
C GLN A 327 36.16 39.21 18.14
N HIS A 328 37.29 39.59 17.55
CA HIS A 328 37.42 39.89 16.12
C HIS A 328 38.22 38.87 15.31
N ARG A 329 38.74 37.80 15.94
CA ARG A 329 39.54 36.80 15.22
C ARG A 329 38.96 35.40 15.37
N ALA A 330 38.49 34.85 14.25
CA ALA A 330 38.17 33.44 14.13
C ALA A 330 39.43 32.59 14.39
N VAL A 331 39.43 31.76 15.44
CA VAL A 331 40.53 30.83 15.74
C VAL A 331 40.07 29.42 15.40
N LEU A 332 40.79 28.76 14.50
CA LEU A 332 40.61 27.32 14.24
C LEU A 332 41.18 26.53 15.42
N ARG A 333 40.30 25.94 16.23
CA ARG A 333 40.68 25.01 17.29
C ARG A 333 40.43 23.58 16.86
N GLU A 334 41.29 22.67 17.29
CA GLU A 334 41.01 21.25 17.21
C GLU A 334 39.75 20.98 18.02
N MET A 335 38.75 20.37 17.39
CA MET A 335 37.54 19.94 18.08
C MET A 335 37.97 18.84 19.05
N THR A 336 38.24 19.20 20.30
CA THR A 336 38.34 18.21 21.37
C THR A 336 37.06 17.40 21.29
N ALA A 337 37.15 16.09 21.20
CA ALA A 337 36.02 15.17 21.02
C ALA A 337 35.03 15.16 22.22
N SER A 338 35.05 16.20 23.05
CA SER A 338 34.16 16.48 24.18
C SER A 338 32.82 16.99 23.68
N ASN A 339 32.09 16.07 23.04
CA ASN A 339 30.66 15.92 22.89
C ASN A 339 30.50 15.07 21.63
N ASP A 340 30.89 13.79 21.72
CA ASP A 340 30.18 12.75 21.00
C ASP A 340 28.71 12.97 21.33
N ALA A 341 28.03 13.77 20.51
CA ALA A 341 26.58 13.87 20.56
C ALA A 341 26.14 12.44 20.39
N GLU A 342 25.79 11.80 21.52
CA GLU A 342 25.69 10.35 21.65
C GLU A 342 25.04 9.86 20.37
N HIS A 343 25.79 9.11 19.57
CA HIS A 343 25.28 8.62 18.31
C HIS A 343 24.23 7.59 18.69
N VAL A 344 23.00 8.08 18.93
CA VAL A 344 21.88 7.23 19.27
C VAL A 344 21.56 6.49 18.00
N ASP A 345 22.06 5.25 17.91
CA ASP A 345 21.75 4.30 16.87
C ASP A 345 20.23 4.05 16.89
N ARG A 346 19.52 4.83 16.08
CA ARG A 346 18.08 4.68 15.91
C ARG A 346 17.82 3.47 15.02
N MET A 347 16.76 2.74 15.34
CA MET A 347 16.26 1.65 14.49
C MET A 347 15.89 2.17 13.10
N ASP A 348 16.10 1.32 12.10
CA ASP A 348 15.62 1.59 10.74
C ASP A 348 14.09 1.59 10.72
N VAL A 349 13.49 2.49 9.95
CA VAL A 349 12.04 2.54 9.77
C VAL A 349 11.69 1.99 8.40
N CYS A 350 10.96 0.88 8.37
CA CYS A 350 10.45 0.24 7.16
C CYS A 350 9.00 0.68 6.94
N LEU A 351 8.77 1.38 5.84
CA LEU A 351 7.47 1.85 5.38
C LEU A 351 6.97 0.91 4.28
N THR A 352 5.72 0.48 4.38
CA THR A 352 5.01 -0.27 3.35
C THR A 352 3.68 0.39 3.10
N VAL A 353 3.48 0.93 1.90
CA VAL A 353 2.21 1.51 1.47
C VAL A 353 1.50 0.48 0.58
N PHE A 354 0.28 0.15 0.94
CA PHE A 354 -0.64 -0.67 0.16
C PHE A 354 -1.73 0.21 -0.42
N ALA A 355 -1.82 0.25 -1.75
CA ALA A 355 -2.75 1.09 -2.47
C ALA A 355 -3.68 0.23 -3.33
N PRO A 356 -4.90 -0.09 -2.86
CA PRO A 356 -5.89 -0.79 -3.65
C PRO A 356 -6.53 0.15 -4.69
N PHE A 357 -7.08 -0.37 -5.77
CA PHE A 357 -7.86 0.39 -6.77
C PHE A 357 -9.28 0.69 -6.25
N ARG A 358 -9.36 1.41 -5.13
CA ARG A 358 -10.60 1.81 -4.45
C ARG A 358 -10.73 3.33 -4.50
N VAL A 359 -11.01 3.84 -5.69
CA VAL A 359 -11.25 5.25 -5.97
C VAL A 359 -12.73 5.43 -6.30
N TYR A 360 -13.40 6.37 -5.65
CA TYR A 360 -14.79 6.71 -5.98
C TYR A 360 -15.09 8.17 -5.69
N ASP A 361 -16.15 8.68 -6.29
CA ASP A 361 -16.68 10.03 -6.06
C ASP A 361 -17.95 9.91 -5.18
N PRO A 362 -17.89 10.31 -3.91
CA PRO A 362 -19.05 10.25 -3.01
C PRO A 362 -20.19 11.20 -3.43
N SER A 363 -19.91 12.25 -4.23
CA SER A 363 -20.92 13.22 -4.66
C SER A 363 -22.01 12.59 -5.54
N PHE A 364 -21.71 11.46 -6.19
CA PHE A 364 -22.71 10.68 -6.93
C PHE A 364 -23.79 10.06 -6.04
N HIS A 365 -23.43 9.72 -4.79
CA HIS A 365 -24.36 9.12 -3.83
C HIS A 365 -25.01 10.15 -2.93
N ASP A 366 -24.24 11.18 -2.57
CA ASP A 366 -24.71 12.30 -1.77
C ASP A 366 -24.24 13.61 -2.41
N PRO A 367 -25.11 14.29 -3.18
CA PRO A 367 -24.77 15.55 -3.85
C PRO A 367 -24.38 16.69 -2.90
N THR A 368 -24.62 16.55 -1.58
CA THR A 368 -24.18 17.53 -0.57
C THR A 368 -22.70 17.41 -0.23
N VAL A 369 -22.08 16.27 -0.57
CA VAL A 369 -20.66 16.02 -0.36
C VAL A 369 -19.86 16.60 -1.51
N ASN A 370 -19.17 17.72 -1.26
CA ASN A 370 -18.27 18.37 -2.24
C ASN A 370 -16.88 17.71 -2.29
N ILE A 371 -16.86 16.40 -2.55
CA ILE A 371 -15.65 15.61 -2.75
C ILE A 371 -15.79 14.94 -4.11
N CYS A 372 -14.92 15.31 -5.05
CA CYS A 372 -14.88 14.78 -6.42
C CYS A 372 -14.09 13.47 -6.50
N GLU A 373 -13.10 13.31 -5.62
CA GLU A 373 -12.27 12.11 -5.58
C GLU A 373 -11.99 11.72 -4.14
N TRP A 374 -12.32 10.47 -3.81
CA TRP A 374 -11.89 9.80 -2.61
C TRP A 374 -11.10 8.56 -3.01
N SER A 375 -9.82 8.52 -2.64
CA SER A 375 -8.98 7.34 -2.79
C SER A 375 -8.42 6.93 -1.43
N SER A 376 -8.45 5.64 -1.09
CA SER A 376 -7.87 5.13 0.16
C SER A 376 -6.65 4.26 -0.06
N PHE A 377 -5.70 4.38 0.86
CA PHE A 377 -4.51 3.55 0.91
C PHE A 377 -4.03 3.38 2.36
N ASP A 378 -3.37 2.26 2.62
CA ASP A 378 -2.94 1.86 3.95
C ASP A 378 -1.42 1.95 4.06
N VAL A 379 -0.91 2.41 5.20
CA VAL A 379 0.52 2.53 5.47
C VAL A 379 0.88 1.72 6.71
N LEU A 380 1.80 0.78 6.56
CA LEU A 380 2.36 -0.01 7.63
C LEU A 380 3.77 0.50 7.94
N VAL A 381 3.98 0.95 9.18
CA VAL A 381 5.25 1.46 9.68
C VAL A 381 5.82 0.46 10.69
N ARG A 382 6.94 -0.15 10.33
CA ARG A 382 7.69 -1.10 11.18
C ARG A 382 9.05 -0.51 11.52
N LYS A 383 9.60 -0.87 12.68
CA LYS A 383 10.98 -0.56 13.04
C LYS A 383 11.81 -1.84 13.08
N LYS A 384 12.99 -1.83 12.45
CA LYS A 384 13.94 -2.95 12.44
C LYS A 384 15.25 -2.51 13.10
N MET A 385 15.82 -3.38 13.93
CA MET A 385 17.19 -3.16 14.38
C MET A 385 18.10 -3.14 13.15
N ALA A 386 18.96 -2.13 13.03
CA ALA A 386 20.01 -2.14 12.03
C ALA A 386 20.79 -3.44 12.20
N ALA A 387 21.12 -4.13 11.09
CA ALA A 387 21.91 -5.34 11.14
C ALA A 387 23.23 -4.99 11.86
N GLU A 388 23.36 -5.44 13.11
CA GLU A 388 24.47 -5.08 13.98
C GLU A 388 25.75 -5.49 13.25
N LYS A 389 26.63 -4.53 12.97
CA LYS A 389 27.97 -4.85 12.46
C LYS A 389 28.60 -5.70 13.55
N GLN A 390 28.67 -7.02 13.34
CA GLN A 390 29.02 -8.06 14.32
C GLN A 390 30.37 -7.87 15.06
N GLY A 391 31.08 -6.75 14.89
CA GLY A 391 32.37 -6.45 15.53
C GLY A 391 32.34 -5.51 16.74
N SER A 392 31.22 -4.86 17.09
CA SER A 392 31.20 -3.88 18.19
C SER A 392 30.86 -4.52 19.55
N ARG A 393 31.86 -5.10 20.21
CA ARG A 393 31.71 -5.81 21.51
C ARG A 393 31.50 -4.91 22.74
N GLY A 394 31.30 -3.60 22.59
CA GLY A 394 31.28 -2.63 23.70
C GLY A 394 29.91 -2.03 24.02
N ARG A 395 28.81 -2.78 23.85
CA ARG A 395 27.45 -2.23 23.96
C ARG A 395 27.11 -1.89 25.41
N THR A 396 27.05 -0.60 25.74
CA THR A 396 26.57 -0.12 27.03
C THR A 396 25.08 -0.46 27.19
N ASN A 397 24.70 -0.92 28.39
CA ASN A 397 23.32 -1.22 28.76
C ASN A 397 22.52 0.08 28.96
N ASN A 398 22.31 0.86 27.89
CA ASN A 398 21.49 2.07 27.96
C ASN A 398 20.01 1.65 28.03
N ALA A 399 19.24 2.23 28.96
CA ALA A 399 17.80 1.94 29.11
C ALA A 399 17.01 2.14 27.81
N LEU A 400 17.46 3.03 26.92
CA LEU A 400 16.88 3.23 25.59
C LEU A 400 16.98 1.99 24.69
N ASN A 401 18.01 1.17 24.86
CA ASN A 401 18.13 -0.11 24.15
C ASN A 401 16.97 -1.04 24.53
N SER A 402 16.49 -0.99 25.79
CA SER A 402 15.34 -1.78 26.24
C SER A 402 14.06 -1.46 25.46
N LEU A 403 13.80 -0.18 25.13
CA LEU A 403 12.63 0.18 24.33
C LEU A 403 12.73 -0.32 22.89
N ALA A 404 13.93 -0.24 22.30
CA ALA A 404 14.16 -0.78 20.96
C ALA A 404 13.97 -2.30 20.92
N HIS A 405 14.47 -3.01 21.95
CA HIS A 405 14.20 -4.43 22.15
C HIS A 405 12.71 -4.71 22.31
N LEU A 406 11.99 -3.94 23.14
CA LEU A 406 10.54 -4.11 23.32
C LEU A 406 9.75 -3.97 22.00
N VAL A 407 10.07 -2.97 21.19
CA VAL A 407 9.44 -2.78 19.87
C VAL A 407 9.75 -3.95 18.94
N HIS A 408 10.98 -4.45 18.98
CA HIS A 408 11.40 -5.60 18.18
C HIS A 408 10.74 -6.91 18.63
N ASP A 409 10.78 -7.20 19.93
CA ASP A 409 10.30 -8.42 20.57
C ASP A 409 8.78 -8.54 20.44
N ARG A 410 8.05 -7.45 20.67
CA ARG A 410 6.59 -7.42 20.52
C ARG A 410 6.13 -7.24 19.08
N ALA A 411 7.05 -7.07 18.14
CA ALA A 411 6.71 -6.74 16.76
C ALA A 411 5.76 -5.53 16.64
N LEU A 412 5.94 -4.51 17.48
CA LEU A 412 5.05 -3.36 17.51
C LEU A 412 5.15 -2.59 16.19
N CYS A 413 4.01 -2.39 15.55
CA CYS A 413 3.90 -1.64 14.31
C CYS A 413 2.77 -0.61 14.40
N MET A 414 2.89 0.44 13.59
CA MET A 414 1.87 1.46 13.44
C MET A 414 1.22 1.29 12.07
N PHE A 415 -0.09 1.04 12.06
CA PHE A 415 -0.91 0.92 10.86
C PHE A 415 -1.73 2.21 10.71
N VAL A 416 -1.46 2.96 9.65
CA VAL A 416 -2.11 4.25 9.37
C VAL A 416 -2.95 4.09 8.13
N ARG A 417 -4.26 4.31 8.24
CA ARG A 417 -5.12 4.39 7.05
C ARG A 417 -5.20 5.83 6.59
N LEU A 418 -4.79 6.08 5.35
CA LEU A 418 -4.80 7.38 4.71
C LEU A 418 -5.88 7.43 3.61
N ALA A 419 -6.24 8.64 3.22
CA ALA A 419 -7.05 8.88 2.04
C ALA A 419 -6.58 10.15 1.33
N SER A 420 -6.67 10.15 0.00
CA SER A 420 -6.64 11.35 -0.83
C SER A 420 -8.06 11.85 -1.00
N VAL A 421 -8.34 13.08 -0.60
CA VAL A 421 -9.64 13.74 -0.74
C VAL A 421 -9.42 14.98 -1.60
N ASN A 422 -9.80 14.94 -2.88
CA ASN A 422 -9.48 15.99 -3.86
C ASN A 422 -7.98 16.36 -3.88
N SER A 423 -7.11 15.35 -3.93
CA SER A 423 -5.65 15.52 -3.83
C SER A 423 -5.16 16.13 -2.51
N GLU A 424 -5.93 16.05 -1.42
CA GLU A 424 -5.50 16.41 -0.06
C GLU A 424 -5.33 15.14 0.78
N MET A 425 -4.15 14.92 1.35
CA MET A 425 -3.90 13.76 2.21
C MET A 425 -4.57 13.92 3.56
N ARG A 426 -5.50 13.01 3.88
CA ARG A 426 -6.21 12.94 5.16
C ARG A 426 -5.96 11.63 5.88
N ILE A 427 -5.78 11.72 7.20
CA ILE A 427 -5.64 10.54 8.07
C ILE A 427 -7.06 10.05 8.39
N ARG A 428 -7.34 8.76 8.20
CA ARG A 428 -8.62 8.13 8.59
C ARG A 428 -8.54 7.57 10.00
N PHE A 429 -7.51 6.78 10.30
CA PHE A 429 -7.25 6.28 11.64
C PHE A 429 -5.79 5.81 11.79
N ILE A 430 -5.35 5.69 13.04
CA ILE A 430 -4.02 5.20 13.42
C ILE A 430 -4.20 4.07 14.44
N GLN A 431 -3.79 2.86 14.06
CA GLN A 431 -3.81 1.66 14.90
C GLN A 431 -2.38 1.28 15.30
N PHE A 432 -2.21 0.82 16.53
CA PHE A 432 -0.99 0.16 16.97
C PHE A 432 -1.28 -1.33 17.11
N LEU A 433 -0.51 -2.15 16.40
CA LEU A 433 -0.68 -3.60 16.36
C LEU A 433 0.62 -4.26 16.79
N SER A 434 0.54 -5.31 17.60
CA SER A 434 1.67 -6.10 18.08
C SER A 434 1.31 -7.59 18.03
N ILE A 435 2.28 -8.44 18.36
CA ILE A 435 2.05 -9.88 18.48
C ILE A 435 1.04 -10.22 19.59
N ASN A 436 0.93 -9.36 20.61
CA ASN A 436 0.03 -9.59 21.75
C ASN A 436 -1.44 -9.46 21.35
N GLU A 437 -1.81 -8.47 20.53
CA GLU A 437 -3.19 -8.34 20.05
C GLU A 437 -3.54 -9.50 19.12
N ALA A 438 -2.58 -9.96 18.31
CA ALA A 438 -2.75 -11.16 17.47
C ALA A 438 -3.02 -12.41 18.30
N GLN A 439 -2.22 -12.62 19.35
CA GLN A 439 -2.38 -13.74 20.29
C GLN A 439 -3.69 -13.63 21.07
N ALA A 440 -4.08 -12.43 21.48
CA ALA A 440 -5.37 -12.20 22.16
C ALA A 440 -6.55 -12.60 21.28
N LEU A 441 -6.54 -12.21 20.00
CA LEU A 441 -7.55 -12.63 19.03
C LEU A 441 -7.55 -14.14 18.77
N GLU A 442 -6.39 -14.79 18.80
CA GLU A 442 -6.27 -16.24 18.59
C GLU A 442 -6.68 -17.07 19.81
N GLU A 443 -6.37 -16.62 21.03
CA GLU A 443 -6.47 -17.45 22.23
C GLU A 443 -7.59 -17.05 23.19
N HIS A 444 -7.86 -15.75 23.38
CA HIS A 444 -8.63 -15.29 24.54
C HIS A 444 -9.53 -14.07 24.33
N ALA A 445 -9.89 -13.72 23.09
CA ALA A 445 -10.83 -12.64 22.78
C ALA A 445 -12.27 -12.90 23.29
N CYS A 446 -12.67 -14.16 23.48
CA CYS A 446 -14.01 -14.57 23.90
C CYS A 446 -13.93 -15.59 25.05
N PHE A 447 -14.00 -15.14 26.31
CA PHE A 447 -14.07 -16.00 27.51
C PHE A 447 -13.06 -17.17 27.51
N GLY A 448 -11.78 -16.89 27.23
CA GLY A 448 -10.72 -17.90 27.17
C GLY A 448 -10.66 -18.70 25.87
N ARG A 449 -11.35 -18.24 24.81
CA ARG A 449 -11.22 -18.73 23.43
C ARG A 449 -10.90 -17.56 22.50
N GLY A 450 -10.33 -17.85 21.34
CA GLY A 450 -10.14 -16.86 20.28
C GLY A 450 -11.46 -16.35 19.69
N GLU A 451 -11.37 -15.28 18.89
CA GLU A 451 -12.52 -14.72 18.18
C GLU A 451 -12.94 -15.69 17.04
N PRO A 452 -14.17 -16.22 17.04
CA PRO A 452 -14.58 -17.26 16.10
C PRO A 452 -14.40 -16.89 14.63
N GLY A 453 -14.71 -15.65 14.24
CA GLY A 453 -14.54 -15.15 12.87
C GLY A 453 -13.08 -15.13 12.44
N PHE A 454 -12.19 -14.62 13.29
CA PHE A 454 -10.76 -14.54 13.09
C PHE A 454 -10.12 -15.94 12.96
N LEU A 455 -10.50 -16.88 13.83
CA LEU A 455 -10.04 -18.27 13.76
C LEU A 455 -10.47 -18.94 12.44
N GLU A 456 -11.71 -18.71 12.00
CA GLU A 456 -12.22 -19.21 10.72
C GLU A 456 -11.47 -18.60 9.52
N LEU A 457 -11.16 -17.30 9.57
CA LEU A 457 -10.34 -16.63 8.54
C LEU A 457 -8.93 -17.20 8.49
N MET A 458 -8.28 -17.43 9.64
CA MET A 458 -6.97 -18.08 9.69
C MET A 458 -7.00 -19.49 9.08
N ARG A 459 -8.01 -20.30 9.42
CA ARG A 459 -8.21 -21.64 8.86
C ARG A 459 -8.33 -21.60 7.33
N ARG A 460 -9.16 -20.70 6.80
CA ARG A 460 -9.31 -20.49 5.35
C ARG A 460 -8.04 -20.02 4.68
N ARG A 461 -7.29 -19.11 5.32
CA ARG A 461 -6.01 -18.62 4.78
C ARG A 461 -4.97 -19.73 4.64
N ARG A 462 -4.87 -20.62 5.63
CA ARG A 462 -4.00 -21.82 5.55
C ARG A 462 -4.38 -22.70 4.36
N GLN A 463 -5.68 -22.91 4.12
CA GLN A 463 -6.18 -23.66 2.96
C GLN A 463 -5.91 -22.94 1.63
N MET A 464 -6.06 -21.62 1.59
CA MET A 464 -5.82 -20.82 0.39
C MET A 464 -4.34 -20.78 0.02
N ARG A 465 -3.42 -20.57 0.98
CA ARG A 465 -1.97 -20.59 0.73
C ARG A 465 -1.50 -21.90 0.09
N ALA A 466 -2.14 -23.02 0.42
CA ALA A 466 -1.85 -24.32 -0.19
C ALA A 466 -2.35 -24.43 -1.66
N ARG A 467 -3.31 -23.60 -2.08
CA ARG A 467 -3.94 -23.66 -3.41
C ARG A 467 -3.50 -22.54 -4.35
N THR A 468 -3.20 -21.36 -3.81
CA THR A 468 -2.84 -20.20 -4.61
C THR A 468 -1.47 -20.42 -5.23
N ARG A 469 -1.45 -20.61 -6.55
CA ARG A 469 -0.20 -20.52 -7.31
C ARG A 469 0.37 -19.11 -7.12
N PRO A 470 1.69 -18.96 -6.92
CA PRO A 470 2.31 -17.64 -6.85
C PRO A 470 1.95 -16.82 -8.09
N PHE A 471 1.85 -15.50 -7.92
CA PHE A 471 1.56 -14.59 -9.02
C PHE A 471 2.50 -14.85 -10.19
N ARG A 472 1.94 -14.99 -11.40
CA ARG A 472 2.71 -15.39 -12.60
C ARG A 472 3.74 -14.34 -13.00
N SER A 473 3.49 -13.07 -12.69
CA SER A 473 4.41 -11.98 -12.95
C SER A 473 4.21 -10.84 -11.95
N LEU A 474 5.32 -10.27 -11.51
CA LEU A 474 5.39 -9.11 -10.65
C LEU A 474 6.04 -7.98 -11.43
N ARG A 475 5.30 -6.91 -11.71
CA ARG A 475 5.83 -5.73 -12.42
C ARG A 475 6.45 -4.79 -11.40
N ARG A 476 7.61 -4.21 -11.73
CA ARG A 476 8.32 -3.22 -10.91
C ARG A 476 8.29 -1.86 -11.60
N TYR A 477 7.92 -0.84 -10.84
CA TYR A 477 7.84 0.56 -11.26
C TYR A 477 8.73 1.42 -10.33
N ASP A 478 9.93 0.90 -10.05
CA ASP A 478 10.86 1.47 -9.08
C ASP A 478 11.44 2.80 -9.56
N GLU A 479 11.88 3.63 -8.61
CA GLU A 479 12.52 4.92 -8.90
C GLU A 479 13.82 4.71 -9.71
N PRO A 480 14.02 5.38 -10.86
CA PRO A 480 15.14 5.10 -11.76
C PRO A 480 16.53 5.15 -11.11
N LEU A 481 16.76 6.00 -10.09
CA LEU A 481 18.05 6.08 -9.42
C LEU A 481 18.30 4.90 -8.47
N THR A 482 17.24 4.31 -7.89
CA THR A 482 17.40 3.12 -7.04
C THR A 482 17.97 1.93 -7.83
N LEU A 483 17.62 1.83 -9.11
CA LEU A 483 18.14 0.80 -10.01
C LEU A 483 19.64 0.96 -10.30
N LEU A 484 20.17 2.18 -10.22
CA LEU A 484 21.60 2.46 -10.44
C LEU A 484 22.45 2.23 -9.19
N HIS A 485 21.89 2.50 -8.01
CA HIS A 485 22.63 2.44 -6.74
C HIS A 485 22.61 1.06 -6.08
N GLU A 486 21.64 0.21 -6.40
CA GLU A 486 21.57 -1.15 -5.87
C GLU A 486 22.52 -2.05 -6.68
N ALA A 487 23.83 -1.88 -6.42
CA ALA A 487 24.84 -2.81 -6.94
C ALA A 487 24.44 -4.24 -6.53
N PRO A 488 24.54 -5.23 -7.44
CA PRO A 488 24.10 -6.60 -7.21
C PRO A 488 24.86 -7.36 -6.10
N ASP A 489 25.78 -6.70 -5.38
CA ASP A 489 26.79 -7.33 -4.52
C ASP A 489 26.28 -7.78 -3.14
N THR A 490 24.97 -7.76 -2.90
CA THR A 490 24.37 -8.52 -1.80
C THR A 490 23.30 -9.44 -2.35
N GLN A 491 23.62 -10.74 -2.42
CA GLN A 491 22.73 -11.86 -2.79
C GLN A 491 21.42 -11.94 -1.98
N ASP A 492 21.18 -11.04 -1.03
CA ASP A 492 19.93 -10.86 -0.30
C ASP A 492 18.79 -10.26 -1.14
N ALA A 493 18.98 -10.00 -2.44
CA ALA A 493 17.94 -9.46 -3.33
C ALA A 493 16.69 -10.37 -3.48
N SER A 494 16.77 -11.65 -3.11
CA SER A 494 15.58 -12.53 -3.03
C SER A 494 14.74 -12.31 -1.77
N SER A 495 15.34 -11.77 -0.69
CA SER A 495 14.66 -11.55 0.59
C SER A 495 13.79 -10.28 0.61
N THR A 496 13.98 -9.39 -0.35
CA THR A 496 13.28 -8.11 -0.47
C THR A 496 12.08 -8.16 -1.42
N SER A 497 11.44 -9.33 -1.59
CA SER A 497 10.04 -9.27 -1.99
C SER A 497 9.28 -8.65 -0.81
N PRO A 498 8.66 -7.46 -0.95
CA PRO A 498 7.85 -6.85 0.09
C PRO A 498 6.69 -7.76 0.52
N LEU A 499 6.24 -8.65 -0.38
CA LEU A 499 5.27 -9.70 -0.08
C LEU A 499 5.86 -10.85 0.76
N ALA A 500 7.19 -10.97 0.84
CA ALA A 500 7.92 -11.99 1.59
C ALA A 500 8.64 -11.44 2.84
N ILE A 501 8.37 -10.18 3.24
CA ILE A 501 8.98 -9.57 4.45
C ILE A 501 8.72 -10.43 5.70
N GLY A 502 7.66 -11.25 5.71
CA GLY A 502 7.37 -12.21 6.79
C GLY A 502 8.35 -13.39 6.91
N SER A 503 9.13 -13.74 5.87
CA SER A 503 9.92 -14.98 5.88
C SER A 503 11.16 -14.96 6.79
N GLN A 504 11.75 -13.80 7.07
CA GLN A 504 12.99 -13.71 7.83
C GLN A 504 12.82 -13.41 9.33
N GLN A 505 11.64 -12.99 9.77
CA GLN A 505 11.35 -12.77 11.20
C GLN A 505 10.65 -14.02 11.72
N GLY A 506 11.44 -14.94 12.28
CA GLY A 506 11.04 -16.27 12.73
C GLY A 506 9.61 -16.34 13.26
N SER A 507 8.84 -17.30 12.75
CA SER A 507 7.42 -17.59 13.00
C SER A 507 6.65 -16.59 13.88
N ARG A 508 6.59 -15.31 13.49
CA ARG A 508 5.63 -14.37 14.06
C ARG A 508 4.28 -14.91 13.60
N GLY A 509 3.56 -15.59 14.49
CA GLY A 509 2.52 -16.58 14.16
C GLY A 509 1.53 -16.14 13.07
N SER A 510 0.86 -17.10 12.43
CA SER A 510 -0.05 -16.85 11.31
C SER A 510 -1.13 -15.79 11.60
N ALA A 511 -1.49 -15.60 12.88
CA ALA A 511 -2.40 -14.55 13.35
C ALA A 511 -1.82 -13.14 13.13
N TYR A 512 -0.55 -12.91 13.49
CA TYR A 512 0.10 -11.62 13.32
C TYR A 512 0.31 -11.26 11.84
N GLU A 513 0.65 -12.25 11.01
CA GLU A 513 0.69 -12.06 9.56
C GLU A 513 -0.69 -11.71 8.98
N LEU A 514 -1.79 -12.24 9.55
CA LEU A 514 -3.15 -11.93 9.09
C LEU A 514 -3.53 -10.49 9.45
N LEU A 515 -3.14 -10.02 10.65
CA LEU A 515 -3.37 -8.64 11.05
C LEU A 515 -2.54 -7.63 10.26
N THR A 516 -1.28 -7.93 9.97
CA THR A 516 -0.34 -6.93 9.44
C THR A 516 0.00 -7.05 7.96
N GLU A 517 -0.16 -8.23 7.34
CA GLU A 517 0.26 -8.45 5.94
C GLU A 517 -0.90 -8.72 4.99
N CYS A 518 -2.08 -9.10 5.50
CA CYS A 518 -3.28 -9.16 4.67
C CYS A 518 -3.89 -7.77 4.50
N PHE A 519 -3.80 -7.26 3.29
CA PHE A 519 -4.47 -6.02 2.88
C PHE A 519 -5.78 -6.27 2.11
N ASP A 520 -6.26 -7.52 2.12
CA ASP A 520 -7.58 -7.89 1.63
C ASP A 520 -8.67 -7.68 2.70
N SER A 521 -9.92 -8.02 2.35
CA SER A 521 -11.06 -7.94 3.28
C SER A 521 -10.89 -8.78 4.54
N THR A 522 -10.08 -9.84 4.52
CA THR A 522 -9.83 -10.69 5.69
C THR A 522 -8.96 -9.98 6.71
N GLY A 523 -7.92 -9.28 6.25
CA GLY A 523 -7.10 -8.44 7.12
C GLY A 523 -7.83 -7.18 7.57
N GLU A 524 -8.67 -6.60 6.71
CA GLU A 524 -9.54 -5.48 7.11
C GLU A 524 -10.48 -5.86 8.26
N TYR A 525 -11.20 -6.98 8.13
CA TYR A 525 -12.04 -7.49 9.21
C TYR A 525 -11.21 -7.76 10.48
N SER A 526 -10.08 -8.43 10.35
CA SER A 526 -9.22 -8.76 11.50
C SER A 526 -8.77 -7.49 12.25
N ARG A 527 -8.41 -6.43 11.54
CA ARG A 527 -8.05 -5.13 12.14
C ARG A 527 -9.22 -4.40 12.78
N THR A 528 -10.47 -4.66 12.36
CA THR A 528 -11.66 -4.09 13.04
C THR A 528 -11.94 -4.73 14.40
N LEU A 529 -11.38 -5.90 14.69
CA LEU A 529 -11.45 -6.53 16.00
C LEU A 529 -10.49 -5.89 17.03
N CYS A 530 -9.48 -5.16 16.55
CA CYS A 530 -8.56 -4.40 17.38
C CYS A 530 -9.09 -2.98 17.64
N TYR A 531 -8.54 -2.31 18.66
CA TYR A 531 -8.83 -0.89 18.89
C TYR A 531 -8.39 -0.07 17.67
N SER A 532 -9.33 0.65 17.07
CA SER A 532 -9.09 1.37 15.81
C SER A 532 -8.30 2.67 15.95
N GLY A 533 -7.88 3.02 17.17
CA GLY A 533 -7.40 4.36 17.50
C GLY A 533 -8.55 5.30 17.87
N PRO A 534 -8.23 6.48 18.42
CA PRO A 534 -9.22 7.50 18.72
C PRO A 534 -9.79 8.10 17.43
N TYR A 535 -11.01 8.62 17.50
CA TYR A 535 -11.55 9.44 16.40
C TYR A 535 -10.71 10.71 16.30
N LEU A 536 -10.07 10.90 15.15
CA LEU A 536 -9.09 11.98 14.96
C LEU A 536 -9.70 13.39 15.10
N SER A 537 -11.00 13.53 14.84
CA SER A 537 -11.76 14.76 15.06
C SER A 537 -11.93 15.13 16.53
N GLU A 538 -11.74 14.18 17.45
CA GLU A 538 -11.83 14.40 18.90
C GLU A 538 -10.46 14.73 19.53
N LEU A 539 -9.38 14.59 18.77
CA LEU A 539 -8.04 14.95 19.22
C LEU A 539 -7.86 16.48 19.22
N SER A 540 -6.95 16.96 20.06
CA SER A 540 -6.57 18.37 20.07
C SER A 540 -5.93 18.77 18.73
N LYS A 541 -6.09 20.03 18.33
CA LYS A 541 -5.47 20.58 17.10
C LYS A 541 -3.94 20.42 17.12
N GLU A 542 -3.32 20.58 18.29
CA GLU A 542 -1.88 20.39 18.49
C GLU A 542 -1.45 18.96 18.21
N MET A 543 -2.18 17.97 18.73
CA MET A 543 -1.90 16.55 18.48
C MET A 543 -2.08 16.21 17.00
N MET A 544 -3.15 16.73 16.37
CA MET A 544 -3.38 16.53 14.94
C MET A 544 -2.27 17.13 14.07
N GLY A 545 -1.83 18.35 14.38
CA GLY A 545 -0.68 18.97 13.71
C GLY A 545 0.59 18.15 13.89
N ALA A 546 0.90 17.72 15.12
CA ALA A 546 2.08 16.90 15.40
C ALA A 546 2.04 15.53 14.68
N LEU A 547 0.87 14.90 14.58
CA LEU A 547 0.69 13.67 13.80
C LEU A 547 0.91 13.91 12.31
N GLN A 548 0.38 14.99 11.76
CA GLN A 548 0.60 15.36 10.35
C GLN A 548 2.08 15.66 10.08
N ASP A 549 2.74 16.43 10.94
CA ASP A 549 4.17 16.75 10.83
C ASP A 549 5.04 15.49 10.92
N TYR A 550 4.71 14.56 11.82
CA TYR A 550 5.42 13.30 11.93
C TYR A 550 5.24 12.42 10.68
N LEU A 551 4.02 12.28 10.15
CA LEU A 551 3.77 11.46 8.97
C LEU A 551 4.39 12.10 7.71
N GLN A 552 4.12 13.38 7.46
CA GLN A 552 4.56 14.07 6.24
C GLN A 552 6.04 14.43 6.28
N GLY A 553 6.52 14.92 7.43
CA GLY A 553 7.90 15.39 7.58
C GLY A 553 8.87 14.27 7.95
N ASP A 554 8.64 13.64 9.10
CA ASP A 554 9.58 12.67 9.67
C ASP A 554 9.56 11.31 8.96
N LEU A 555 8.39 10.85 8.51
CA LEU A 555 8.26 9.59 7.76
C LEU A 555 8.26 9.79 6.24
N ALA A 556 8.28 11.03 5.75
CA ALA A 556 8.23 11.36 4.33
C ALA A 556 7.01 10.75 3.60
N LEU A 557 5.87 10.61 4.29
CA LEU A 557 4.56 10.31 3.67
C LEU A 557 3.96 11.63 3.17
N SER A 558 4.62 12.22 2.18
CA SER A 558 4.33 13.58 1.70
C SER A 558 3.03 13.66 0.89
N GLN A 559 2.54 14.88 0.69
CA GLN A 559 1.45 15.17 -0.24
C GLN A 559 1.79 14.73 -1.68
N GLU A 560 3.05 14.83 -2.09
CA GLU A 560 3.55 14.32 -3.39
C GLU A 560 3.38 12.80 -3.51
N LEU A 561 3.66 12.05 -2.43
CA LEU A 561 3.41 10.61 -2.39
C LEU A 561 1.91 10.29 -2.52
N CYS A 562 1.06 11.06 -1.83
CA CYS A 562 -0.39 10.90 -1.91
C CYS A 562 -0.91 11.12 -3.34
N GLU A 563 -0.43 12.17 -4.03
CA GLU A 563 -0.78 12.43 -5.43
C GLU A 563 -0.24 11.34 -6.37
N TYR A 564 1.01 10.90 -6.16
CA TYR A 564 1.59 9.79 -6.89
C TYR A 564 0.75 8.51 -6.77
N VAL A 565 0.23 8.20 -5.57
CA VAL A 565 -0.63 7.04 -5.35
C VAL A 565 -1.89 7.13 -6.21
N CYS A 566 -2.57 8.28 -6.25
CA CYS A 566 -3.72 8.51 -7.12
C CYS A 566 -3.37 8.32 -8.61
N GLN A 567 -2.27 8.92 -9.08
CA GLN A 567 -1.82 8.79 -10.47
C GLN A 567 -1.47 7.33 -10.83
N MET A 568 -0.82 6.60 -9.92
CA MET A 568 -0.43 5.22 -10.13
C MET A 568 -1.62 4.26 -10.07
N GLN A 569 -2.62 4.51 -9.22
CA GLN A 569 -3.89 3.77 -9.24
C GLN A 569 -4.55 3.87 -10.61
N PHE A 570 -4.65 5.09 -11.17
CA PHE A 570 -5.22 5.31 -12.50
C PHE A 570 -4.40 4.62 -13.61
N PHE A 571 -3.08 4.77 -13.59
CA PHE A 571 -2.18 4.16 -14.58
C PHE A 571 -2.27 2.63 -14.57
N LEU A 572 -2.23 2.00 -13.39
CA LEU A 572 -2.27 0.54 -13.29
C LEU A 572 -3.67 -0.03 -13.54
N GLU A 573 -4.74 0.73 -13.27
CA GLU A 573 -6.09 0.36 -13.67
C GLU A 573 -6.21 0.27 -15.21
N GLN A 574 -5.63 1.24 -15.94
CA GLN A 574 -5.56 1.20 -17.41
C GLN A 574 -4.75 -0.01 -17.92
N GLU A 575 -3.61 -0.31 -17.28
CA GLU A 575 -2.82 -1.50 -17.60
C GLU A 575 -3.59 -2.82 -17.37
N GLU A 576 -4.35 -2.92 -16.28
CA GLU A 576 -5.19 -4.08 -15.99
C GLU A 576 -6.41 -4.18 -16.92
N TYR A 577 -6.95 -3.04 -17.39
CA TYR A 577 -7.97 -3.01 -18.43
C TYR A 577 -7.43 -3.56 -19.75
N MET A 578 -6.22 -3.15 -20.17
CA MET A 578 -5.55 -3.72 -21.35
C MET A 578 -5.29 -5.22 -21.20
N ALA A 579 -4.84 -5.66 -20.02
CA ALA A 579 -4.69 -7.09 -19.73
C ALA A 579 -6.03 -7.84 -19.78
N TRP A 580 -7.12 -7.23 -19.30
CA TRP A 580 -8.46 -7.78 -19.36
C TRP A 580 -8.96 -7.93 -20.81
N LEU A 581 -8.78 -6.91 -21.67
CA LEU A 581 -9.08 -7.02 -23.09
C LEU A 581 -8.28 -8.14 -23.76
N GLY A 582 -7.00 -8.28 -23.42
CA GLY A 582 -6.16 -9.38 -23.89
C GLY A 582 -6.69 -10.77 -23.50
N ARG A 583 -7.16 -10.93 -22.26
CA ARG A 583 -7.82 -12.15 -21.79
C ARG A 583 -9.14 -12.40 -22.52
N LEU A 584 -9.95 -11.36 -22.73
CA LEU A 584 -11.21 -11.45 -23.46
C LEU A 584 -10.99 -11.92 -24.91
N ARG A 585 -10.01 -11.33 -25.60
CA ARG A 585 -9.58 -11.77 -26.94
C ARG A 585 -9.14 -13.23 -26.95
N HIS A 586 -8.35 -13.66 -25.97
CA HIS A 586 -7.87 -15.04 -25.87
C HIS A 586 -9.03 -16.04 -25.66
N VAL A 587 -9.94 -15.77 -24.72
CA VAL A 587 -11.11 -16.61 -24.46
C VAL A 587 -11.99 -16.72 -25.72
N ALA A 588 -12.24 -15.60 -26.39
CA ALA A 588 -13.01 -15.58 -27.63
C ALA A 588 -12.34 -16.38 -28.76
N THR A 589 -11.01 -16.31 -28.86
CA THR A 589 -10.22 -17.10 -29.82
C THR A 589 -10.39 -18.61 -29.55
N VAL A 590 -10.17 -19.04 -28.30
CA VAL A 590 -10.34 -20.44 -27.90
C VAL A 590 -11.76 -20.95 -28.15
N ALA A 591 -12.78 -20.14 -27.86
CA ALA A 591 -14.17 -20.48 -28.11
C ALA A 591 -14.48 -20.63 -29.61
N SER A 592 -13.87 -19.81 -30.46
CA SER A 592 -14.05 -19.89 -31.92
C SER A 592 -13.37 -21.11 -32.56
N GLU A 593 -12.31 -21.63 -31.94
CA GLU A 593 -11.50 -22.74 -32.46
C GLU A 593 -11.95 -24.12 -31.97
N ARG A 594 -12.52 -24.21 -30.75
CA ARG A 594 -12.79 -25.49 -30.07
C ARG A 594 -13.71 -26.46 -30.82
N SER A 595 -14.55 -26.01 -31.75
CA SER A 595 -15.42 -26.96 -32.47
C SER A 595 -14.77 -27.70 -33.64
N HIS A 596 -13.50 -27.43 -33.97
CA HIS A 596 -12.83 -28.17 -35.05
C HIS A 596 -12.23 -29.50 -34.58
N LYS A 597 -12.20 -29.75 -33.27
CA LYS A 597 -11.84 -31.03 -32.65
C LYS A 597 -13.09 -31.64 -32.06
#